data_AF-A0A7X9IKU7-F1
#
_entry.id   AF-A0A7X9IKU7-F1
#
_cell.length_a   1.000
_cell.length_b   1.000
_cell.length_c   1.000
_cell.angle_alpha   90.00
_cell.angle_beta   90.00
_cell.angle_gamma   90.00
#
_symmetry.space_group_name_H-M   'P 1'
#
loop_
_entity.id
_entity.type
_entity.pdbx_description
1 polymer ?
#
loop_
_entity_poly.entity_id
_entity_poly.type
_entity_poly.pdbx_seq_one_letter_code
_entity_poly.pdbx_strand_id
1 'polypeptide(L)'
;ERYYWDDTLQLDISNPKTRQVLIGVVKDLVKLYGVYGFRVDMAYQLLHEPFRLNWANETKFPLSDRFEDEFLVQLIREVKAEYPRVAFIAEGFWNWEKLNAAGFDLMYGQNDMILAGGFRHIGWYEAMKNRDPWTMSEAIKRASFLYWQLGGQAMYSFIGHHDLPAPKRIFGDWLWGATFMTLLLPMAHNWYAGTEVGFEEPCDENGKMISFNKRTQIKWRELNSSYSRFVSNCMAAEAEIRKVFGKPEMKALWPQDGSQWIGYLLRPRGEDINGRKVLVLANPVDYSLEIHINRPDLGLCDFNTHLEKCGPHGQVLVWLDAENNPRSQSPCSV
;
A
#
# COMPACT_ATOMS: atom_id res chain seq x y z
N GLU A 1 -6.32 10.15 31.44
CA GLU A 1 -6.30 8.68 31.59
C GLU A 1 -5.39 8.09 30.51
N ARG A 2 -4.67 7.00 30.80
CA ARG A 2 -3.94 6.28 29.76
C ARG A 2 -4.94 5.35 29.07
N TYR A 3 -5.08 5.48 27.75
CA TYR A 3 -5.77 4.48 26.95
C TYR A 3 -4.81 3.30 26.75
N TYR A 4 -5.07 2.19 27.44
CA TYR A 4 -4.38 0.92 27.21
C TYR A 4 -5.41 -0.19 27.14
N TRP A 5 -5.03 -1.29 26.52
CA TRP A 5 -5.84 -2.50 26.45
C TRP A 5 -5.48 -3.38 27.65
N ASP A 6 -6.42 -3.60 28.56
CA ASP A 6 -6.20 -4.34 29.80
C ASP A 6 -6.11 -5.87 29.60
N ASP A 7 -6.41 -6.33 28.39
CA ASP A 7 -6.33 -7.71 27.94
C ASP A 7 -5.05 -8.03 27.13
N THR A 8 -4.15 -7.05 26.94
CA THR A 8 -2.87 -7.26 26.25
C THR A 8 -1.68 -6.81 27.09
N LEU A 9 -0.58 -7.58 27.01
CA LEU A 9 0.67 -7.29 27.69
C LEU A 9 1.79 -7.10 26.66
N GLN A 10 2.54 -6.00 26.76
CA GLN A 10 3.73 -5.82 25.94
C GLN A 10 4.87 -6.69 26.50
N LEU A 11 5.45 -7.53 25.65
CA LEU A 11 6.56 -8.40 26.04
C LEU A 11 7.84 -7.59 26.27
N ASP A 12 8.61 -7.96 27.31
CA ASP A 12 9.91 -7.37 27.58
C ASP A 12 10.96 -7.84 26.56
N ILE A 13 11.09 -7.09 25.48
CA ILE A 13 12.10 -7.31 24.44
C ILE A 13 13.50 -6.85 24.86
N SER A 14 13.71 -6.31 26.06
CA SER A 14 15.06 -6.09 26.60
C SER A 14 15.68 -7.39 27.14
N ASN A 15 14.85 -8.40 27.45
CA ASN A 15 15.31 -9.68 27.96
C ASN A 15 15.78 -10.59 26.81
N PRO A 16 17.06 -11.01 26.76
CA PRO A 16 17.59 -11.87 25.71
C PRO A 16 16.84 -13.21 25.58
N LYS A 17 16.35 -13.78 26.69
CA LYS A 17 15.57 -15.03 26.65
C LYS A 17 14.25 -14.84 25.92
N THR A 18 13.56 -13.71 26.14
CA THR A 18 12.33 -13.36 25.42
C THR A 18 12.60 -13.26 23.92
N ARG A 19 13.68 -12.55 23.53
CA ARG A 19 14.07 -12.42 22.11
C ARG A 19 14.29 -13.78 21.47
N GLN A 20 15.05 -14.66 22.11
CA GLN A 20 15.34 -16.01 21.60
C GLN A 20 14.07 -16.86 21.43
N VAL A 21 13.13 -16.78 22.38
CA VAL A 21 11.83 -17.48 22.26
C VAL A 21 11.04 -16.95 21.06
N LEU A 22 10.93 -15.63 20.90
CA LEU A 22 10.19 -15.02 19.79
C LEU A 22 10.80 -15.38 18.42
N ILE A 23 12.14 -15.36 18.31
CA ILE A 23 12.85 -15.77 17.09
C ILE A 23 12.57 -17.26 16.81
N GLY A 24 12.64 -18.11 17.84
CA GLY A 24 12.32 -19.53 17.74
C GLY A 24 10.91 -19.78 17.19
N VAL A 25 9.90 -19.08 17.73
CA VAL A 25 8.51 -19.16 17.24
C VAL A 25 8.42 -18.84 15.75
N VAL A 26 9.06 -17.76 15.29
CA VAL A 26 9.04 -17.37 13.87
C VAL A 26 9.71 -18.44 13.01
N LYS A 27 10.87 -18.97 13.41
CA LYS A 27 11.56 -20.06 12.69
C LYS A 27 10.72 -21.34 12.66
N ASP A 28 10.09 -21.70 13.76
CA ASP A 28 9.23 -22.88 13.86
C ASP A 28 8.02 -22.76 12.94
N LEU A 29 7.42 -21.57 12.82
CA LEU A 29 6.32 -21.35 11.88
C LEU A 29 6.75 -21.55 10.41
N VAL A 30 7.95 -21.08 10.04
CA VAL A 30 8.51 -21.32 8.71
C VAL A 30 8.80 -22.81 8.50
N LYS A 31 9.45 -23.46 9.47
CA LYS A 31 9.88 -24.86 9.39
C LYS A 31 8.71 -25.84 9.35
N LEU A 32 7.72 -25.65 10.21
CA LEU A 32 6.62 -26.58 10.39
C LEU A 32 5.51 -26.39 9.35
N TYR A 33 5.26 -25.14 8.92
CA TYR A 33 4.11 -24.81 8.09
C TYR A 33 4.48 -24.18 6.74
N GLY A 34 5.77 -23.96 6.45
CA GLY A 34 6.19 -23.37 5.18
C GLY A 34 5.78 -21.91 5.02
N VAL A 35 5.69 -21.14 6.11
CA VAL A 35 5.31 -19.71 6.06
C VAL A 35 6.36 -18.91 5.27
N TYR A 36 5.90 -18.14 4.28
CA TYR A 36 6.78 -17.32 3.41
C TYR A 36 6.91 -15.86 3.83
N GLY A 37 6.16 -15.41 4.82
CA GLY A 37 6.33 -14.08 5.35
C GLY A 37 5.47 -13.75 6.56
N PHE A 38 5.84 -12.67 7.23
CA PHE A 38 5.24 -12.22 8.48
C PHE A 38 4.87 -10.75 8.38
N ARG A 39 3.58 -10.44 8.59
CA ARG A 39 3.15 -9.07 8.96
C ARG A 39 3.39 -8.91 10.45
N VAL A 40 4.28 -8.00 10.82
CA VAL A 40 4.61 -7.71 12.22
C VAL A 40 3.68 -6.60 12.69
N ASP A 41 2.73 -6.97 13.53
CA ASP A 41 1.79 -6.08 14.18
C ASP A 41 2.52 -5.03 15.01
N MET A 42 2.10 -3.77 14.88
CA MET A 42 2.64 -2.64 15.65
C MET A 42 4.18 -2.60 15.71
N ALA A 43 4.87 -2.96 14.62
CA ALA A 43 6.31 -3.19 14.58
C ALA A 43 7.13 -2.02 15.15
N TYR A 44 6.69 -0.79 14.93
CA TYR A 44 7.37 0.41 15.44
C TYR A 44 7.44 0.45 16.98
N GLN A 45 6.52 -0.18 17.70
CA GLN A 45 6.52 -0.26 19.18
C GLN A 45 7.61 -1.19 19.72
N LEU A 46 8.22 -2.03 18.87
CA LEU A 46 9.32 -2.92 19.22
C LEU A 46 10.70 -2.29 18.98
N LEU A 47 10.75 -1.06 18.45
CA LEU A 47 11.98 -0.29 18.37
C LEU A 47 12.36 0.22 19.76
N HIS A 48 13.67 0.35 20.02
CA HIS A 48 14.16 0.78 21.33
C HIS A 48 13.59 2.11 21.81
N GLU A 49 13.45 3.10 20.93
CA GLU A 49 12.97 4.43 21.32
C GLU A 49 11.50 4.43 21.77
N PRO A 50 10.52 3.98 20.96
CA PRO A 50 9.13 3.82 21.40
C PRO A 50 8.99 2.93 22.63
N PHE A 51 9.71 1.80 22.67
CA PHE A 51 9.69 0.92 23.83
C PHE A 51 10.16 1.65 25.10
N ARG A 52 11.28 2.37 25.01
CA ARG A 52 11.79 3.16 26.14
C ARG A 52 10.81 4.25 26.55
N LEU A 53 10.21 4.99 25.62
CA LEU A 53 9.26 6.05 25.94
C LEU A 53 8.03 5.52 26.68
N ASN A 54 7.51 4.36 26.28
CA ASN A 54 6.35 3.75 26.92
C ASN A 54 6.66 3.28 28.35
N TRP A 55 7.87 2.78 28.59
CA TRP A 55 8.23 2.07 29.83
C TRP A 55 9.16 2.84 30.78
N ALA A 56 9.76 3.96 30.35
CA ALA A 56 10.79 4.69 31.12
C ALA A 56 10.36 5.09 32.55
N ASN A 57 9.07 5.33 32.78
CA ASN A 57 8.55 5.71 34.09
C ASN A 57 8.11 4.52 34.96
N GLU A 58 7.96 3.32 34.38
CA GLU A 58 7.44 2.14 35.07
C GLU A 58 8.53 1.11 35.37
N THR A 59 9.58 1.07 34.57
CA THR A 59 10.71 0.18 34.81
C THR A 59 11.63 0.81 35.85
N LYS A 60 11.75 0.17 37.02
CA LYS A 60 12.75 0.51 38.05
C LYS A 60 14.21 0.28 37.62
N PHE A 61 14.45 -0.03 36.35
CA PHE A 61 15.75 -0.38 35.80
C PHE A 61 16.07 0.49 34.58
N PRO A 62 17.34 0.94 34.41
CA PRO A 62 17.74 1.68 33.22
C PRO A 62 17.62 0.77 32.00
N LEU A 63 16.68 1.09 31.11
CA LEU A 63 16.48 0.38 29.86
C LEU A 63 17.70 0.47 28.92
N SER A 64 18.54 1.50 29.06
CA SER A 64 19.76 1.72 28.27
C SER A 64 20.79 0.60 28.37
N ASP A 65 20.82 -0.12 29.48
CA ASP A 65 21.92 -1.06 29.79
C ASP A 65 21.63 -2.48 29.28
N ARG A 66 20.48 -2.71 28.62
CA ARG A 66 20.03 -4.02 28.13
C ARG A 66 19.95 -4.15 26.61
N PHE A 67 20.20 -3.07 25.88
CA PHE A 67 19.98 -3.01 24.44
C PHE A 67 21.32 -2.94 23.69
N GLU A 68 21.85 -4.09 23.28
CA GLU A 68 23.02 -4.11 22.37
C GLU A 68 22.61 -3.82 20.92
N ASP A 69 21.61 -4.53 20.40
CA ASP A 69 21.06 -4.40 19.04
C ASP A 69 19.53 -4.23 19.06
N GLU A 70 18.95 -3.56 18.06
CA GLU A 70 17.49 -3.53 17.84
C GLU A 70 16.95 -4.97 17.70
N PHE A 71 15.92 -5.33 18.47
CA PHE A 71 15.35 -6.68 18.44
C PHE A 71 14.93 -7.09 17.02
N LEU A 72 14.33 -6.17 16.26
CA LEU A 72 13.88 -6.43 14.89
C LEU A 72 15.04 -6.73 13.93
N VAL A 73 16.21 -6.07 14.11
CA VAL A 73 17.43 -6.38 13.34
C VAL A 73 17.86 -7.82 13.62
N GLN A 74 17.91 -8.20 14.90
CA GLN A 74 18.30 -9.55 15.31
C GLN A 74 17.33 -10.59 14.74
N LEU A 75 16.02 -10.38 14.91
CA LEU A 75 14.97 -11.26 14.45
C LEU A 75 15.07 -11.53 12.94
N ILE A 76 15.10 -10.46 12.14
CA ILE A 76 15.12 -10.56 10.68
C ILE A 76 16.43 -11.20 10.21
N ARG A 77 17.57 -10.80 10.78
CA ARG A 77 18.89 -11.37 10.46
C ARG A 77 18.92 -12.88 10.71
N GLU A 78 18.50 -13.32 11.89
CA GLU A 78 18.57 -14.73 12.29
C GLU A 78 17.57 -15.60 11.51
N VAL A 79 16.37 -15.09 11.20
CA VAL A 79 15.40 -15.82 10.38
C VAL A 79 15.86 -15.91 8.93
N LYS A 80 16.33 -14.81 8.32
CA LYS A 80 16.79 -14.80 6.92
C LYS A 80 18.09 -15.57 6.71
N ALA A 81 18.93 -15.72 7.74
CA ALA A 81 20.12 -16.57 7.68
C ALA A 81 19.78 -18.05 7.40
N GLU A 82 18.65 -18.52 7.92
CA GLU A 82 18.18 -19.90 7.72
C GLU A 82 17.14 -20.00 6.59
N TYR A 83 16.31 -18.96 6.42
CA TYR A 83 15.20 -18.91 5.49
C TYR A 83 15.24 -17.62 4.65
N PRO A 84 16.16 -17.50 3.67
CA PRO A 84 16.46 -16.24 2.97
C PRO A 84 15.31 -15.70 2.11
N ARG A 85 14.28 -16.50 1.85
CA ARG A 85 13.09 -16.09 1.07
C ARG A 85 11.92 -15.61 1.92
N VAL A 86 12.03 -15.66 3.25
CA VAL A 86 10.97 -15.18 4.15
C VAL A 86 10.91 -13.66 4.11
N ALA A 87 9.73 -13.12 3.83
CA ALA A 87 9.48 -11.69 3.80
C ALA A 87 8.97 -11.16 5.15
N PHE A 88 9.34 -9.93 5.50
CA PHE A 88 8.82 -9.22 6.66
C PHE A 88 8.09 -7.95 6.21
N ILE A 89 6.85 -7.79 6.67
CA ILE A 89 5.98 -6.65 6.39
C ILE A 89 5.77 -5.90 7.71
N ALA A 90 6.21 -4.64 7.79
CA ALA A 90 6.01 -3.83 8.97
C ALA A 90 4.65 -3.14 8.93
N GLU A 91 3.88 -3.29 10.01
CA GLU A 91 2.92 -2.27 10.40
C GLU A 91 3.63 -1.18 11.21
N GLY A 92 3.92 -0.06 10.56
CA GLY A 92 4.55 1.09 11.18
C GLY A 92 3.75 2.34 10.94
N PHE A 93 3.31 3.01 12.01
CA PHE A 93 2.74 4.36 11.93
C PHE A 93 3.79 5.45 12.21
N TRP A 94 5.03 5.06 12.54
CA TRP A 94 6.15 5.94 12.80
C TRP A 94 7.48 5.18 12.57
N ASN A 95 8.61 5.91 12.57
CA ASN A 95 9.99 5.38 12.48
C ASN A 95 10.23 4.45 11.30
N TRP A 96 9.69 4.79 10.12
CA TRP A 96 9.84 3.99 8.90
C TRP A 96 11.29 3.80 8.51
N GLU A 97 12.15 4.80 8.73
CA GLU A 97 13.58 4.74 8.47
C GLU A 97 14.29 3.71 9.37
N LYS A 98 13.90 3.60 10.64
CA LYS A 98 14.43 2.59 11.56
C LYS A 98 13.91 1.20 11.24
N LEU A 99 12.62 1.08 10.89
CA LEU A 99 12.05 -0.17 10.42
C LEU A 99 12.70 -0.63 9.10
N ASN A 100 12.98 0.30 8.18
CA ASN A 100 13.75 0.01 6.98
C ASN A 100 15.16 -0.50 7.32
N ALA A 101 15.85 0.20 8.22
CA ALA A 101 17.19 -0.19 8.67
C ALA A 101 17.20 -1.54 9.39
N ALA A 102 16.08 -1.93 10.01
CA ALA A 102 15.92 -3.26 10.62
C ALA A 102 15.84 -4.41 9.60
N GLY A 103 15.60 -4.10 8.32
CA GLY A 103 15.61 -5.08 7.23
C GLY A 103 14.23 -5.59 6.79
N PHE A 104 13.16 -4.86 7.11
CA PHE A 104 11.82 -5.14 6.58
C PHE A 104 11.80 -5.02 5.05
N ASP A 105 11.07 -5.93 4.40
CA ASP A 105 10.95 -5.95 2.94
C ASP A 105 9.83 -5.02 2.46
N LEU A 106 8.77 -4.90 3.26
CA LEU A 106 7.58 -4.13 2.93
C LEU A 106 7.09 -3.31 4.13
N MET A 107 6.42 -2.21 3.85
CA MET A 107 5.82 -1.33 4.86
C MET A 107 4.37 -0.98 4.52
N TYR A 108 3.48 -1.05 5.50
CA TYR A 108 2.06 -0.70 5.36
C TYR A 108 1.84 0.70 4.79
N GLY A 109 1.17 0.80 3.64
CA GLY A 109 0.97 2.04 2.88
C GLY A 109 -0.12 2.99 3.40
N GLN A 110 -0.40 3.03 4.70
CA GLN A 110 -1.50 3.84 5.26
C GLN A 110 -1.13 5.33 5.40
N ASN A 111 -0.13 5.55 6.27
CA ASN A 111 0.43 6.75 6.91
C ASN A 111 -0.47 7.93 7.31
N ASP A 112 -0.75 7.99 8.62
CA ASP A 112 -1.17 9.14 9.46
C ASP A 112 0.02 9.67 10.29
N MET A 113 1.18 9.89 9.65
CA MET A 113 2.37 10.40 10.36
C MET A 113 2.28 11.92 10.52
N ILE A 114 2.37 12.43 11.76
CA ILE A 114 2.81 13.80 12.05
C ILE A 114 4.29 13.73 12.43
N LEU A 115 5.17 14.29 11.61
CA LEU A 115 6.59 14.50 11.91
C LEU A 115 6.76 15.62 12.95
N ALA A 116 7.90 15.63 13.64
CA ALA A 116 8.32 16.78 14.42
C ALA A 116 8.30 18.05 13.54
N GLY A 117 7.60 19.09 13.99
CA GLY A 117 7.36 20.32 13.23
C GLY A 117 6.05 20.38 12.45
N GLY A 118 5.15 19.37 12.56
CA GLY A 118 3.80 19.41 11.99
C GLY A 118 3.71 18.94 10.52
N PHE A 119 4.83 18.53 9.92
CA PHE A 119 4.85 17.97 8.56
C PHE A 119 4.22 16.57 8.55
N ARG A 120 3.32 16.28 7.61
CA ARG A 120 2.74 14.95 7.48
C ARG A 120 3.33 14.19 6.29
N HIS A 121 3.77 12.95 6.51
CA HIS A 121 3.95 12.02 5.40
C HIS A 121 2.59 11.43 5.06
N ILE A 122 2.10 11.68 3.85
CA ILE A 122 0.81 11.13 3.43
C ILE A 122 1.07 9.77 2.78
N GLY A 123 0.55 8.71 3.39
CA GLY A 123 0.60 7.37 2.82
C GLY A 123 -0.37 7.22 1.65
N TRP A 124 -0.26 6.11 0.94
CA TRP A 124 -1.11 5.82 -0.22
C TRP A 124 -2.59 5.82 0.14
N TYR A 125 -2.97 5.12 1.21
CA TYR A 125 -4.36 5.03 1.65
C TYR A 125 -4.92 6.41 2.03
N GLU A 126 -4.24 7.15 2.90
CA GLU A 126 -4.69 8.47 3.35
C GLU A 126 -4.79 9.46 2.19
N ALA A 127 -3.85 9.40 1.24
CA ALA A 127 -3.92 10.24 0.05
C ALA A 127 -5.15 9.93 -0.81
N MET A 128 -5.40 8.64 -1.07
CA MET A 128 -6.58 8.21 -1.83
C MET A 128 -7.88 8.56 -1.10
N LYS A 129 -7.88 8.51 0.24
CA LYS A 129 -9.05 8.81 1.08
C LYS A 129 -9.42 10.28 1.01
N ASN A 130 -8.43 11.17 1.09
CA ASN A 130 -8.67 12.62 1.12
C ASN A 130 -9.19 13.17 -0.21
N ARG A 131 -9.00 12.42 -1.32
CA ARG A 131 -9.49 12.78 -2.67
C ARG A 131 -8.99 14.14 -3.16
N ASP A 132 -7.91 14.64 -2.56
CA ASP A 132 -7.23 15.86 -2.97
C ASP A 132 -6.19 15.54 -4.07
N PRO A 133 -6.35 16.03 -5.32
CA PRO A 133 -5.49 15.69 -6.44
C PRO A 133 -4.01 15.96 -6.20
N TRP A 134 -3.70 17.04 -5.47
CA TRP A 134 -2.32 17.39 -5.13
C TRP A 134 -1.71 16.35 -4.19
N THR A 135 -2.38 16.05 -3.08
CA THR A 135 -1.99 15.05 -2.11
C THR A 135 -1.81 13.67 -2.76
N MET A 136 -2.74 13.28 -3.63
CA MET A 136 -2.68 12.02 -4.37
C MET A 136 -1.50 11.98 -5.34
N SER A 137 -1.20 13.08 -6.02
CA SER A 137 -0.03 13.21 -6.89
C SER A 137 1.28 13.06 -6.11
N GLU A 138 1.38 13.65 -4.91
CA GLU A 138 2.55 13.48 -4.04
C GLU A 138 2.71 12.04 -3.55
N ALA A 139 1.61 11.35 -3.22
CA ALA A 139 1.64 9.93 -2.88
C ALA A 139 2.08 9.06 -4.06
N ILE A 140 1.68 9.39 -5.30
CA ILE A 140 2.13 8.70 -6.52
C ILE A 140 3.62 8.94 -6.76
N LYS A 141 4.12 10.17 -6.60
CA LYS A 141 5.56 10.49 -6.69
C LYS A 141 6.36 9.68 -5.68
N ARG A 142 5.88 9.60 -4.44
CA ARG A 142 6.50 8.79 -3.40
C ARG A 142 6.48 7.29 -3.73
N ALA A 143 5.35 6.76 -4.21
CA ALA A 143 5.25 5.36 -4.61
C ALA A 143 6.25 5.04 -5.73
N SER A 144 6.33 5.91 -6.75
CA SER A 144 7.31 5.81 -7.84
C SER A 144 8.75 5.85 -7.33
N PHE A 145 9.08 6.75 -6.39
CA PHE A 145 10.39 6.82 -5.76
C PHE A 145 10.75 5.53 -5.01
N LEU A 146 9.87 5.05 -4.11
CA LEU A 146 10.10 3.83 -3.34
C LEU A 146 10.22 2.59 -4.24
N TYR A 147 9.44 2.55 -5.32
CA TYR A 147 9.51 1.44 -6.27
C TYR A 147 10.78 1.44 -7.13
N TRP A 148 11.32 2.63 -7.43
CA TRP A 148 12.57 2.78 -8.17
C TRP A 148 13.79 2.29 -7.38
N GLN A 149 13.76 2.42 -6.04
CA GLN A 149 14.87 2.02 -5.19
C GLN A 149 15.18 0.52 -5.36
N LEU A 150 16.45 0.21 -5.64
CA LEU A 150 16.94 -1.18 -5.77
C LEU A 150 17.22 -1.84 -4.41
N GLY A 151 17.08 -1.10 -3.31
CA GLY A 151 17.21 -1.58 -1.94
C GLY A 151 16.35 -0.76 -0.98
N GLY A 152 16.05 -1.33 0.18
CA GLY A 152 15.08 -0.78 1.14
C GLY A 152 13.68 -1.34 0.97
N GLN A 153 12.80 -0.98 1.89
CA GLN A 153 11.43 -1.47 1.99
C GLN A 153 10.55 -0.87 0.90
N ALA A 154 9.80 -1.71 0.19
CA ALA A 154 8.76 -1.25 -0.71
C ALA A 154 7.46 -0.95 0.07
N MET A 155 6.52 -0.25 -0.57
CA MET A 155 5.21 0.00 0.00
C MET A 155 4.28 -1.21 -0.19
N TYR A 156 3.51 -1.53 0.85
CA TYR A 156 2.43 -2.50 0.85
C TYR A 156 1.10 -1.76 0.82
N SER A 157 0.56 -1.55 -0.38
CA SER A 157 -0.58 -0.66 -0.63
C SER A 157 -1.92 -1.37 -0.43
N PHE A 158 -2.95 -0.62 -0.06
CA PHE A 158 -4.30 -1.17 0.08
C PHE A 158 -5.35 -0.06 0.02
N ILE A 159 -6.61 -0.47 -0.15
CA ILE A 159 -7.79 0.40 0.01
C ILE A 159 -8.69 -0.04 1.16
N GLY A 160 -8.31 -1.05 1.93
CA GLY A 160 -9.05 -1.53 3.10
C GLY A 160 -8.25 -2.55 3.89
N HIS A 161 -8.54 -2.66 5.18
CA HIS A 161 -8.05 -3.71 6.08
C HIS A 161 -8.99 -3.86 7.28
N HIS A 162 -8.65 -4.78 8.19
CA HIS A 162 -9.47 -5.17 9.32
C HIS A 162 -9.69 -4.10 10.39
N ASP A 163 -8.93 -3.01 10.41
CA ASP A 163 -9.10 -1.93 11.41
C ASP A 163 -9.84 -0.72 10.87
N LEU A 164 -10.23 -0.75 9.59
CA LEU A 164 -10.92 0.35 8.95
C LEU A 164 -12.33 -0.03 8.54
N PRO A 165 -13.21 0.98 8.37
CA PRO A 165 -14.49 0.76 7.74
C PRO A 165 -14.39 0.18 6.34
N ALA A 166 -15.51 -0.41 5.88
CA ALA A 166 -15.61 -0.91 4.52
C ALA A 166 -15.20 0.17 3.50
N PRO A 167 -14.40 -0.17 2.47
CA PRO A 167 -13.88 0.83 1.53
C PRO A 167 -14.97 1.68 0.88
N LYS A 168 -16.14 1.12 0.57
CA LYS A 168 -17.25 1.89 -0.01
C LYS A 168 -17.78 2.99 0.92
N ARG A 169 -17.71 2.83 2.26
CA ARG A 169 -18.02 3.89 3.25
C ARG A 169 -16.98 4.99 3.29
N ILE A 170 -15.71 4.64 3.07
CA ILE A 170 -14.60 5.59 3.10
C ILE A 170 -14.51 6.39 1.81
N PHE A 171 -14.52 5.69 0.67
CA PHE A 171 -14.25 6.29 -0.64
C PHE A 171 -15.53 6.71 -1.38
N GLY A 172 -16.71 6.23 -0.99
CA GLY A 172 -17.95 6.53 -1.69
C GLY A 172 -17.86 6.12 -3.16
N ASP A 173 -18.14 7.05 -4.08
CA ASP A 173 -18.02 6.80 -5.52
C ASP A 173 -16.57 6.81 -6.02
N TRP A 174 -15.65 7.41 -5.26
CA TRP A 174 -14.22 7.36 -5.55
C TRP A 174 -13.60 5.98 -5.33
N LEU A 175 -14.35 5.01 -4.77
CA LEU A 175 -13.91 3.63 -4.60
C LEU A 175 -13.36 3.03 -5.91
N TRP A 176 -14.00 3.32 -7.05
CA TRP A 176 -13.58 2.85 -8.37
C TRP A 176 -12.18 3.35 -8.73
N GLY A 177 -11.93 4.65 -8.56
CA GLY A 177 -10.63 5.25 -8.80
C GLY A 177 -9.55 4.77 -7.83
N ALA A 178 -9.85 4.73 -6.53
CA ALA A 178 -8.92 4.20 -5.53
C ALA A 178 -8.55 2.74 -5.82
N THR A 179 -9.52 1.92 -6.24
CA THR A 179 -9.32 0.53 -6.65
C THR A 179 -8.41 0.42 -7.86
N PHE A 180 -8.74 1.15 -8.93
CA PHE A 180 -8.00 1.16 -10.18
C PHE A 180 -6.54 1.57 -9.97
N MET A 181 -6.34 2.69 -9.28
CA MET A 181 -5.01 3.23 -9.01
C MET A 181 -4.16 2.28 -8.17
N THR A 182 -4.79 1.57 -7.21
CA THR A 182 -4.08 0.67 -6.28
C THR A 182 -3.76 -0.67 -6.91
N LEU A 183 -4.70 -1.29 -7.62
CA LEU A 183 -4.50 -2.60 -8.24
C LEU A 183 -3.50 -2.55 -9.39
N LEU A 184 -3.43 -1.45 -10.14
CA LEU A 184 -2.47 -1.28 -11.23
C LEU A 184 -1.10 -0.76 -10.78
N LEU A 185 -0.95 -0.45 -9.49
CA LEU A 185 0.32 -0.02 -8.92
C LEU A 185 1.29 -1.22 -8.98
N PRO A 186 2.52 -1.09 -9.54
CA PRO A 186 3.42 -2.23 -9.74
C PRO A 186 4.11 -2.70 -8.45
N MET A 187 3.48 -2.54 -7.30
CA MET A 187 3.97 -2.84 -5.96
C MET A 187 3.18 -3.99 -5.33
N ALA A 188 3.54 -4.38 -4.11
CA ALA A 188 2.76 -5.34 -3.33
C ALA A 188 1.48 -4.67 -2.81
N HIS A 189 0.36 -5.38 -2.89
CA HIS A 189 -0.92 -4.88 -2.40
C HIS A 189 -1.59 -5.87 -1.45
N ASN A 190 -2.31 -5.34 -0.46
CA ASN A 190 -3.26 -6.09 0.35
C ASN A 190 -4.66 -5.85 -0.19
N TRP A 191 -5.38 -6.93 -0.48
CA TRP A 191 -6.79 -6.87 -0.82
C TRP A 191 -7.60 -7.55 0.28
N TYR A 192 -8.25 -6.75 1.11
CA TYR A 192 -9.00 -7.28 2.26
C TYR A 192 -10.27 -7.98 1.79
N ALA A 193 -10.50 -9.19 2.31
CA ALA A 193 -11.56 -10.08 1.84
C ALA A 193 -12.93 -9.40 1.84
N GLY A 194 -13.64 -9.51 0.72
CA GLY A 194 -14.95 -8.88 0.49
C GLY A 194 -14.85 -7.50 -0.16
N THR A 195 -13.67 -6.88 -0.20
CA THR A 195 -13.49 -5.58 -0.86
C THR A 195 -13.78 -5.69 -2.35
N GLU A 196 -13.30 -6.75 -3.01
CA GLU A 196 -13.49 -7.05 -4.43
C GLU A 196 -14.95 -7.09 -4.87
N VAL A 197 -15.88 -7.21 -3.94
CA VAL A 197 -17.32 -7.33 -4.21
C VAL A 197 -18.13 -6.18 -3.66
N GLY A 198 -17.46 -5.18 -3.09
CA GLY A 198 -18.10 -4.08 -2.41
C GLY A 198 -18.90 -4.55 -1.21
N PHE A 199 -18.43 -5.59 -0.49
CA PHE A 199 -19.09 -6.06 0.71
C PHE A 199 -19.15 -4.94 1.75
N GLU A 200 -20.35 -4.70 2.28
CA GLU A 200 -20.59 -3.76 3.36
C GLU A 200 -21.56 -4.41 4.34
N GLU A 201 -21.07 -4.73 5.55
CA GLU A 201 -21.95 -5.05 6.67
C GLU A 201 -21.80 -3.94 7.72
N PRO A 202 -22.90 -3.39 8.26
CA PRO A 202 -22.82 -2.49 9.39
C PRO A 202 -22.29 -3.22 10.62
N CYS A 203 -21.04 -2.91 10.96
CA CYS A 203 -20.52 -3.18 12.28
C CYS A 203 -20.80 -1.98 13.19
N ASP A 204 -21.69 -2.17 14.16
CA ASP A 204 -22.09 -1.15 15.14
C ASP A 204 -20.93 -0.74 16.06
N GLU A 205 -19.92 -1.60 16.20
CA GLU A 205 -18.96 -1.46 17.31
C GLU A 205 -17.73 -0.62 17.00
N ASN A 206 -17.28 -0.51 15.74
CA ASN A 206 -16.08 0.29 15.42
C ASN A 206 -16.00 0.68 13.92
N GLY A 207 -17.11 0.59 13.19
CA GLY A 207 -17.14 0.85 11.76
C GLY A 207 -16.45 -0.21 10.88
N LYS A 208 -15.66 -1.14 11.45
CA LYS A 208 -14.89 -2.19 10.76
C LYS A 208 -15.72 -2.98 9.73
N MET A 209 -15.10 -3.33 8.60
CA MET A 209 -15.75 -4.07 7.51
C MET A 209 -16.18 -5.50 7.87
N ILE A 210 -15.32 -6.23 8.59
CA ILE A 210 -15.59 -7.58 9.11
C ILE A 210 -15.42 -7.50 10.61
N SER A 211 -16.45 -7.88 11.36
CA SER A 211 -16.41 -7.83 12.82
C SER A 211 -15.68 -9.03 13.40
N PHE A 212 -14.90 -8.80 14.48
CA PHE A 212 -14.34 -9.88 15.30
C PHE A 212 -15.36 -10.43 16.32
N ASN A 213 -16.39 -9.65 16.66
CA ASN A 213 -17.37 -9.99 17.69
C ASN A 213 -18.67 -10.59 17.13
N LYS A 214 -18.94 -10.35 15.83
CA LYS A 214 -20.13 -10.87 15.15
C LYS A 214 -19.70 -11.71 13.95
N ARG A 215 -20.30 -12.90 13.83
CA ARG A 215 -20.09 -13.76 12.66
C ARG A 215 -20.52 -13.00 11.40
N THR A 216 -19.55 -12.75 10.52
CA THR A 216 -19.75 -12.10 9.23
C THR A 216 -19.78 -13.16 8.14
N GLN A 217 -20.68 -13.06 7.16
CA GLN A 217 -20.74 -13.99 6.02
C GLN A 217 -20.74 -13.25 4.68
N ILE A 218 -19.64 -13.40 3.93
CA ILE A 218 -19.54 -12.86 2.57
C ILE A 218 -20.21 -13.85 1.60
N LYS A 219 -21.20 -13.37 0.84
CA LYS A 219 -21.96 -14.19 -0.11
C LYS A 219 -21.27 -14.29 -1.47
N TRP A 220 -20.26 -15.16 -1.57
CA TRP A 220 -19.42 -15.26 -2.77
C TRP A 220 -20.12 -15.69 -4.08
N ARG A 221 -21.32 -16.28 -4.01
CA ARG A 221 -22.02 -16.80 -5.20
C ARG A 221 -22.96 -15.81 -5.86
N GLU A 222 -23.24 -14.69 -5.20
CA GLU A 222 -24.15 -13.64 -5.69
C GLU A 222 -23.37 -12.48 -6.37
N LEU A 223 -22.08 -12.72 -6.66
CA LEU A 223 -21.08 -11.69 -6.97
C LEU A 223 -20.94 -11.36 -8.46
N ASN A 224 -22.01 -10.84 -9.06
CA ASN A 224 -21.94 -10.29 -10.42
C ASN A 224 -22.30 -8.81 -10.45
N SER A 225 -21.74 -8.03 -9.52
CA SER A 225 -21.91 -6.58 -9.55
C SER A 225 -21.05 -5.99 -10.68
N SER A 226 -21.37 -4.76 -11.11
CA SER A 226 -20.48 -4.02 -12.01
C SER A 226 -19.10 -3.81 -11.40
N TYR A 227 -19.04 -3.61 -10.08
CA TYR A 227 -17.78 -3.39 -9.35
C TYR A 227 -16.92 -4.64 -9.27
N SER A 228 -17.49 -5.83 -9.03
CA SER A 228 -16.69 -7.07 -9.00
C SER A 228 -16.10 -7.41 -10.37
N ARG A 229 -16.84 -7.14 -11.45
CA ARG A 229 -16.32 -7.25 -12.81
C ARG A 229 -15.19 -6.26 -13.07
N PHE A 230 -15.33 -5.02 -12.61
CA PHE A 230 -14.29 -4.01 -12.73
C PHE A 230 -13.01 -4.35 -11.96
N VAL A 231 -13.12 -4.82 -10.71
CA VAL A 231 -11.97 -5.32 -9.94
C VAL A 231 -11.28 -6.45 -10.71
N SER A 232 -12.05 -7.41 -11.23
CA SER A 232 -11.53 -8.52 -12.05
C SER A 232 -10.80 -8.02 -13.31
N ASN A 233 -11.34 -7.01 -13.98
CA ASN A 233 -10.71 -6.39 -15.15
C ASN A 233 -9.39 -5.68 -14.77
N CYS A 234 -9.35 -5.00 -13.62
CA CYS A 234 -8.12 -4.36 -13.13
C CYS A 234 -7.03 -5.39 -12.82
N MET A 235 -7.37 -6.50 -12.16
CA MET A 235 -6.43 -7.60 -11.89
C MET A 235 -5.93 -8.26 -13.18
N ALA A 236 -6.82 -8.49 -14.16
CA ALA A 236 -6.43 -9.03 -15.45
C ALA A 236 -5.50 -8.08 -16.23
N ALA A 237 -5.79 -6.78 -16.19
CA ALA A 237 -4.94 -5.75 -16.79
C ALA A 237 -3.56 -5.68 -16.11
N GLU A 238 -3.49 -5.77 -14.78
CA GLU A 238 -2.22 -5.83 -14.05
C GLU A 238 -1.40 -7.06 -14.44
N ALA A 239 -2.04 -8.23 -14.54
CA ALA A 239 -1.37 -9.46 -14.94
C ALA A 239 -0.80 -9.37 -16.37
N GLU A 240 -1.53 -8.75 -17.31
CA GLU A 240 -1.03 -8.51 -18.66
C GLU A 240 0.15 -7.50 -18.67
N ILE A 241 0.07 -6.43 -17.88
CA ILE A 241 1.19 -5.48 -17.72
C ILE A 241 2.44 -6.21 -17.21
N ARG A 242 2.32 -7.08 -16.21
CA ARG A 242 3.45 -7.88 -15.70
C ARG A 242 3.97 -8.87 -16.74
N LYS A 243 3.08 -9.49 -17.53
CA LYS A 243 3.48 -10.41 -18.59
C LYS A 243 4.28 -9.69 -19.69
N VAL A 244 3.89 -8.47 -20.04
CA VAL A 244 4.54 -7.68 -21.11
C VAL A 244 5.82 -6.99 -20.60
N PHE A 245 5.81 -6.41 -19.41
CA PHE A 245 6.90 -5.56 -18.90
C PHE A 245 7.75 -6.21 -17.80
N GLY A 246 7.34 -7.37 -17.25
CA GLY A 246 7.98 -7.99 -16.10
C GLY A 246 7.84 -7.14 -14.83
N LYS A 247 8.91 -6.44 -14.46
CA LYS A 247 8.94 -5.45 -13.38
C LYS A 247 8.97 -4.04 -13.98
N PRO A 248 7.81 -3.47 -14.35
CA PRO A 248 7.77 -2.21 -15.09
C PRO A 248 8.34 -1.08 -14.24
N GLU A 249 9.06 -0.15 -14.85
CA GLU A 249 9.35 1.13 -14.21
C GLU A 249 8.06 1.97 -14.11
N MET A 250 7.88 2.66 -12.98
CA MET A 250 6.78 3.59 -12.74
C MET A 250 7.29 5.03 -12.73
N LYS A 251 6.65 5.92 -13.48
CA LYS A 251 6.87 7.37 -13.44
C LYS A 251 5.59 8.10 -13.09
N ALA A 252 5.64 8.94 -12.05
CA ALA A 252 4.52 9.80 -11.70
C ALA A 252 4.21 10.79 -12.84
N LEU A 253 2.93 11.00 -13.10
CA LEU A 253 2.41 12.04 -13.98
C LEU A 253 1.66 13.07 -13.13
N TRP A 254 1.72 14.31 -13.54
CA TRP A 254 1.00 15.39 -12.88
C TRP A 254 0.52 16.41 -13.92
N PRO A 255 -0.63 17.06 -13.66
CA PRO A 255 -1.16 18.10 -14.51
C PRO A 255 -0.21 19.30 -14.56
N GLN A 256 0.06 19.83 -15.76
CA GLN A 256 0.91 21.01 -15.98
C GLN A 256 0.10 22.32 -16.04
N ASP A 257 -1.21 22.20 -16.27
CA ASP A 257 -2.17 23.28 -16.52
C ASP A 257 -3.07 23.57 -15.31
N GLY A 258 -2.83 22.91 -14.17
CA GLY A 258 -3.68 23.02 -12.98
C GLY A 258 -4.96 22.19 -13.02
N SER A 259 -5.15 21.34 -14.04
CA SER A 259 -6.23 20.34 -14.03
C SER A 259 -6.11 19.38 -12.85
N GLN A 260 -7.19 18.66 -12.53
CA GLN A 260 -7.32 17.93 -11.26
C GLN A 260 -7.26 16.39 -11.43
N TRP A 261 -6.70 15.91 -12.53
CA TRP A 261 -6.48 14.47 -12.74
C TRP A 261 -5.20 13.98 -12.04
N ILE A 262 -5.13 12.67 -11.82
CA ILE A 262 -3.94 11.99 -11.29
C ILE A 262 -3.55 10.83 -12.18
N GLY A 263 -2.27 10.45 -12.17
CA GLY A 263 -1.87 9.29 -12.94
C GLY A 263 -0.39 8.95 -12.85
N TYR A 264 -0.05 7.83 -13.46
CA TYR A 264 1.33 7.40 -13.64
C TYR A 264 1.50 6.62 -14.94
N LEU A 265 2.74 6.60 -15.41
CA LEU A 265 3.20 5.87 -16.58
C LEU A 265 3.92 4.60 -16.13
N LEU A 266 3.58 3.48 -16.75
CA LEU A 266 4.31 2.22 -16.62
C LEU A 266 5.03 1.91 -17.94
N ARG A 267 6.29 1.50 -17.85
CA ARG A 267 7.11 1.14 -19.02
C ARG A 267 8.09 0.01 -18.69
N PRO A 268 8.64 -0.72 -19.69
CA PRO A 268 9.73 -1.66 -19.45
C PRO A 268 10.90 -1.02 -18.71
N ARG A 269 11.58 -1.78 -17.84
CA ARG A 269 12.80 -1.34 -17.16
C ARG A 269 14.01 -1.60 -18.06
N GLY A 270 14.83 -0.58 -18.34
CA GLY A 270 16.05 -0.68 -19.15
C GLY A 270 15.94 0.02 -20.50
N GLU A 271 16.77 -0.38 -21.47
CA GLU A 271 16.66 0.10 -22.85
C GLU A 271 15.33 -0.32 -23.47
N ASP A 272 14.78 0.56 -24.30
CA ASP A 272 13.40 0.58 -24.73
C ASP A 272 13.01 -0.67 -25.55
N ILE A 273 12.51 -1.71 -24.88
CA ILE A 273 12.00 -2.92 -25.53
C ILE A 273 10.68 -2.55 -26.23
N ASN A 274 10.80 -1.98 -27.42
CA ASN A 274 9.73 -1.64 -28.37
C ASN A 274 8.88 -0.38 -28.07
N GLY A 275 9.33 0.57 -27.26
CA GLY A 275 8.64 1.87 -27.09
C GLY A 275 7.29 1.80 -26.37
N ARG A 276 6.89 0.61 -25.89
CA ARG A 276 5.56 0.38 -25.33
C ARG A 276 5.44 0.93 -23.93
N LYS A 277 4.31 1.59 -23.65
CA LYS A 277 4.04 2.19 -22.35
C LYS A 277 2.55 2.05 -22.02
N VAL A 278 2.22 2.18 -20.74
CA VAL A 278 0.84 2.17 -20.26
C VAL A 278 0.61 3.39 -19.40
N LEU A 279 -0.40 4.18 -19.74
CA LEU A 279 -0.90 5.27 -18.90
C LEU A 279 -2.00 4.75 -18.00
N VAL A 280 -1.88 5.03 -16.71
CA VAL A 280 -2.91 4.80 -15.68
C VAL A 280 -3.36 6.16 -15.20
N LEU A 281 -4.56 6.59 -15.61
CA LEU A 281 -5.10 7.92 -15.28
C LEU A 281 -6.46 7.78 -14.57
N ALA A 282 -6.71 8.67 -13.62
CA ALA A 282 -7.99 8.74 -12.92
C ALA A 282 -8.41 10.18 -12.62
N ASN A 283 -9.73 10.39 -12.61
CA ASN A 283 -10.40 11.63 -12.30
C ASN A 283 -10.98 11.56 -10.87
N PRO A 284 -10.30 12.18 -9.88
CA PRO A 284 -10.79 12.23 -8.52
C PRO A 284 -11.87 13.28 -8.31
N VAL A 285 -12.35 14.06 -9.29
CA VAL A 285 -13.34 15.14 -9.07
C VAL A 285 -14.72 14.82 -9.63
N ASP A 286 -15.74 15.57 -9.18
CA ASP A 286 -17.16 15.29 -9.47
C ASP A 286 -17.66 15.86 -10.82
N TYR A 287 -16.73 16.31 -11.67
CA TYR A 287 -17.00 16.81 -13.01
C TYR A 287 -16.00 16.20 -14.00
N SER A 288 -16.38 16.13 -15.27
CA SER A 288 -15.54 15.53 -16.33
C SER A 288 -14.36 16.45 -16.66
N LEU A 289 -13.23 15.85 -17.06
CA LEU A 289 -11.96 16.53 -17.31
C LEU A 289 -11.43 16.19 -18.71
N GLU A 290 -11.01 17.21 -19.42
CA GLU A 290 -10.09 17.04 -20.55
C GLU A 290 -8.67 17.00 -20.01
N ILE A 291 -7.91 15.98 -20.43
CA ILE A 291 -6.54 15.74 -20.00
C ILE A 291 -5.62 16.00 -21.18
N HIS A 292 -4.68 16.91 -20.98
CA HIS A 292 -3.57 17.14 -21.89
C HIS A 292 -2.25 16.81 -21.20
N ILE A 293 -1.45 15.92 -21.80
CA ILE A 293 -0.13 15.51 -21.28
C ILE A 293 0.93 15.81 -22.33
N ASN A 294 1.82 16.74 -21.98
CA ASN A 294 3.03 17.03 -22.74
C ASN A 294 4.28 16.77 -21.87
N ARG A 295 4.83 15.56 -21.98
CA ARG A 295 6.04 15.10 -21.28
C ARG A 295 7.02 14.44 -22.26
N PRO A 296 7.72 15.24 -23.10
CA PRO A 296 8.67 14.71 -24.08
C PRO A 296 9.82 13.93 -23.42
N ASP A 297 10.17 14.27 -22.18
CA ASP A 297 11.16 13.54 -21.36
C ASP A 297 10.73 12.09 -21.03
N LEU A 298 9.42 11.82 -21.05
CA LEU A 298 8.84 10.49 -20.93
C LEU A 298 8.42 9.91 -22.30
N GLY A 299 8.72 10.64 -23.38
CA GLY A 299 8.29 10.38 -24.74
C GLY A 299 6.77 10.41 -24.88
N LEU A 300 6.08 11.34 -24.21
CA LEU A 300 4.65 11.62 -24.40
C LEU A 300 4.52 13.03 -24.96
N CYS A 301 4.18 13.17 -26.24
CA CYS A 301 4.00 14.47 -26.89
C CYS A 301 2.53 14.65 -27.25
N ASP A 302 1.92 15.74 -26.77
CA ASP A 302 0.55 16.15 -27.10
C ASP A 302 -0.52 15.06 -26.94
N PHE A 303 -0.41 14.24 -25.88
CA PHE A 303 -1.41 13.22 -25.57
C PHE A 303 -2.67 13.87 -24.99
N ASN A 304 -3.82 13.56 -25.59
CA ASN A 304 -5.12 14.09 -25.16
C ASN A 304 -6.10 12.95 -24.85
N THR A 305 -6.87 13.08 -23.78
CA THR A 305 -7.97 12.16 -23.47
C THR A 305 -9.02 12.85 -22.60
N HIS A 306 -10.22 12.28 -22.55
CA HIS A 306 -11.31 12.76 -21.71
C HIS A 306 -11.59 11.75 -20.61
N LEU A 307 -11.74 12.21 -19.37
CA LEU A 307 -12.23 11.41 -18.26
C LEU A 307 -13.59 11.91 -17.81
N GLU A 308 -14.55 10.99 -17.72
CA GLU A 308 -15.81 11.29 -17.06
C GLU A 308 -15.60 11.62 -15.58
N LYS A 309 -16.62 12.19 -14.96
CA LYS A 309 -16.62 12.42 -13.50
C LYS A 309 -16.31 11.15 -12.70
N CYS A 310 -15.88 11.35 -11.46
CA CYS A 310 -15.66 10.30 -10.47
C CYS A 310 -16.79 9.24 -10.45
N GLY A 311 -16.40 7.97 -10.32
CA GLY A 311 -17.27 6.82 -10.43
C GLY A 311 -16.69 5.78 -11.41
N PRO A 312 -17.52 4.88 -11.97
CA PRO A 312 -17.05 3.75 -12.79
C PRO A 312 -16.40 4.12 -14.13
N HIS A 313 -16.52 5.37 -14.57
CA HIS A 313 -15.99 5.85 -15.86
C HIS A 313 -14.93 6.94 -15.71
N GLY A 314 -14.58 7.30 -14.47
CA GLY A 314 -13.55 8.31 -14.19
C GLY A 314 -12.13 7.77 -14.21
N GLN A 315 -11.87 6.66 -14.91
CA GLN A 315 -10.55 6.04 -15.00
C GLN A 315 -10.30 5.53 -16.42
N VAL A 316 -9.04 5.59 -16.86
CA VAL A 316 -8.64 5.02 -18.15
C VAL A 316 -7.27 4.36 -18.05
N LEU A 317 -7.17 3.21 -18.71
CA LEU A 317 -5.91 2.51 -18.95
C LEU A 317 -5.61 2.58 -20.45
N VAL A 318 -4.52 3.24 -20.83
CA VAL A 318 -4.16 3.44 -22.24
C VAL A 318 -2.86 2.73 -22.56
N TRP A 319 -2.93 1.77 -23.48
CA TRP A 319 -1.75 1.12 -24.04
C TRP A 319 -1.23 1.95 -25.21
N LEU A 320 0.00 2.44 -25.07
CA LEU A 320 0.72 3.20 -26.09
C LEU A 320 1.78 2.32 -26.73
N ASP A 321 1.91 2.42 -28.05
CA ASP A 321 3.06 1.86 -28.75
C ASP A 321 4.22 2.85 -28.88
N ALA A 322 5.26 2.46 -29.61
CA ALA A 322 6.47 3.25 -29.79
C ALA A 322 6.23 4.63 -30.40
N GLU A 323 5.16 4.80 -31.16
CA GLU A 323 4.79 6.05 -31.80
C GLU A 323 3.81 6.86 -30.95
N ASN A 324 3.55 6.42 -29.71
CA ASN A 324 2.51 6.94 -28.82
C ASN A 324 1.09 6.83 -29.37
N ASN A 325 0.86 5.92 -30.30
CA ASN A 325 -0.49 5.66 -30.79
C ASN A 325 -1.23 4.77 -29.77
N PRO A 326 -2.44 5.16 -29.35
CA PRO A 326 -3.26 4.33 -28.47
C PRO A 326 -3.71 3.08 -29.24
N ARG A 327 -3.25 1.90 -28.82
CA ARG A 327 -3.64 0.62 -29.45
C ARG A 327 -4.97 0.09 -28.96
N SER A 328 -5.29 0.38 -27.70
CA SER A 328 -6.55 -0.01 -27.07
C SER A 328 -6.72 0.81 -25.80
N GLN A 329 -7.88 1.42 -25.62
CA GLN A 329 -8.38 1.76 -24.29
C GLN A 329 -8.97 0.46 -23.72
N SER A 330 -8.32 -0.10 -22.70
CA SER A 330 -8.77 -1.35 -22.07
C SER A 330 -10.06 -1.07 -21.28
N PRO A 331 -11.03 -2.02 -21.23
CA PRO A 331 -12.36 -1.82 -20.64
C PRO A 331 -12.36 -1.85 -19.11
N CYS A 332 -11.37 -1.21 -18.47
CA CYS A 332 -11.59 -0.77 -17.10
C CYS A 332 -12.62 0.37 -17.05
N SER A 333 -12.97 0.98 -18.18
CA SER A 333 -14.25 1.66 -18.35
C SER A 333 -15.36 0.60 -18.36
N VAL A 334 -16.24 0.66 -17.35
CA VAL A 334 -17.53 -0.06 -17.38
C VAL A 334 -18.37 0.41 -18.56
#